data_AF-A0A971QSW4-F1
#
_entry.id   AF-A0A971QSW4-F1
#
_cell.length_a   1.000
_cell.length_b   1.000
_cell.length_c   1.000
_cell.angle_alpha   90.00
_cell.angle_beta   90.00
_cell.angle_gamma   90.00
#
_symmetry.space_group_name_H-M   'P 1'
#
loop_
_entity.id
_entity.type
_entity.pdbx_description
1 polymer ?
#
loop_
_entity_poly.entity_id
_entity_poly.type
_entity_poly.pdbx_seq_one_letter_code
_entity_poly.pdbx_strand_id
1 'polypeptide(L)'
;MEQGEEERMPTMEERIRSLTRSELMMVLRRRKDYRPEAVQVAIAEALRRGLIAGEEDLDRPEFGEPVNMFTFFPAPDQQEGRVRLLRSLLRGVMIAGLIPLVYGVMKFTLQKYAEGGGLVSMGIVWIALAWWIQDRQDKRALLPLSLLLLFALVYAVRILLLFSNPGWTDFLFPLVLFGLLSYFLLYVRSLLTRMASPGGEK
;
A
#
# COMPACT_ATOMS: atom_id res chain seq x y z
N MET A 1 35.74 -23.29 24.26
CA MET A 1 36.04 -22.13 23.40
C MET A 1 35.01 -22.16 22.29
N GLU A 2 33.83 -21.61 22.55
CA GLU A 2 32.78 -21.44 21.55
C GLU A 2 33.13 -20.19 20.75
N GLN A 3 33.69 -20.38 19.55
CA GLN A 3 33.84 -19.29 18.60
C GLN A 3 32.44 -18.95 18.10
N GLY A 4 31.97 -17.76 18.45
CA GLY A 4 30.76 -17.19 17.89
C GLY A 4 30.88 -17.13 16.38
N GLU A 5 29.94 -17.78 15.69
CA GLU A 5 29.69 -17.56 14.27
C GLU A 5 29.30 -16.09 14.10
N GLU A 6 30.26 -15.23 13.76
CA GLU A 6 29.95 -13.93 13.18
C GLU A 6 29.14 -14.19 11.92
N GLU A 7 27.85 -13.82 11.93
CA GLU A 7 27.00 -13.73 10.74
C GLU A 7 27.66 -12.78 9.74
N ARG A 8 28.57 -13.31 8.92
CA ARG A 8 29.24 -12.56 7.88
C ARG A 8 28.20 -12.26 6.82
N MET A 9 27.77 -11.00 6.74
CA MET A 9 26.82 -10.59 5.71
C MET A 9 27.36 -10.99 4.33
N PRO A 10 26.60 -11.76 3.53
CA PRO A 10 27.08 -12.26 2.26
C PRO A 10 27.41 -11.07 1.36
N THR A 11 28.58 -11.15 0.73
CA THR A 11 29.01 -10.16 -0.23
C THR A 11 28.03 -10.09 -1.39
N MET A 12 27.99 -8.94 -2.07
CA MET A 12 27.09 -8.69 -3.19
C MET A 12 27.20 -9.77 -4.28
N GLU A 13 28.41 -10.30 -4.49
CA GLU A 13 28.66 -11.40 -5.42
C GLU A 13 28.03 -12.72 -4.96
N GLU A 14 28.15 -13.06 -3.68
CA GLU A 14 27.55 -14.26 -3.10
C GLU A 14 26.02 -14.20 -3.16
N ARG A 15 25.44 -13.02 -2.92
CA ARG A 15 24.00 -12.78 -3.05
C ARG A 15 23.50 -12.95 -4.48
N ILE A 16 24.26 -12.49 -5.49
CA ILE A 16 23.88 -12.66 -6.89
C ILE A 16 24.04 -14.13 -7.32
N ARG A 17 25.09 -14.80 -6.84
CA ARG A 17 25.29 -16.24 -7.08
C ARG A 17 24.25 -17.12 -6.39
N SER A 18 23.63 -16.69 -5.30
CA SER A 18 22.57 -17.47 -4.67
C SER A 18 21.19 -17.28 -5.32
N LEU A 19 21.04 -16.33 -6.26
CA LEU A 19 19.78 -16.10 -6.96
C LEU A 19 19.37 -17.32 -7.80
N THR A 20 18.08 -17.62 -7.79
CA THR A 20 17.47 -18.59 -8.68
C THR A 20 17.45 -18.09 -10.13
N ARG A 21 17.21 -19.00 -11.09
CA ARG A 21 17.16 -18.67 -12.53
C ARG A 21 16.16 -17.54 -12.82
N SER A 22 14.98 -17.57 -12.21
CA SER A 22 13.93 -16.56 -12.38
C SER A 22 14.30 -15.21 -11.78
N GLU A 23 14.93 -15.21 -10.60
CA GLU A 23 15.40 -13.98 -9.95
C GLU A 23 16.53 -13.32 -10.72
N LEU A 24 17.49 -14.12 -11.21
CA LEU A 24 18.59 -13.62 -12.05
C LEU A 24 18.05 -13.01 -13.34
N MET A 25 17.05 -13.65 -13.97
CA MET A 25 16.35 -13.11 -15.14
C MET A 25 15.67 -11.77 -14.85
N MET A 26 15.08 -11.61 -13.66
CA MET A 26 14.44 -10.37 -13.25
C MET A 26 15.45 -9.23 -13.06
N VAL A 27 16.62 -9.52 -12.48
CA VAL A 27 17.71 -8.56 -12.35
C VAL A 27 18.21 -8.10 -13.72
N LEU A 28 18.39 -9.01 -14.68
CA LEU A 28 18.80 -8.67 -16.04
C LEU A 28 17.75 -7.82 -16.79
N ARG A 29 16.46 -8.11 -16.58
CA ARG A 29 15.35 -7.31 -17.14
C ARG A 29 15.28 -5.89 -16.58
N ARG A 30 15.54 -5.72 -15.28
CA ARG A 30 15.54 -4.42 -14.59
C ARG A 30 16.94 -3.81 -14.48
N ARG A 31 17.87 -4.15 -15.39
CA ARG A 31 19.27 -3.71 -15.34
C ARG A 31 19.48 -2.20 -15.16
N LYS A 32 18.53 -1.37 -15.61
CA LYS A 32 18.58 0.09 -15.48
C LYS A 32 18.31 0.58 -14.05
N ASP A 33 17.60 -0.21 -13.23
CA ASP A 33 17.24 0.14 -11.85
C ASP A 33 18.35 -0.25 -10.85
N TYR A 34 19.33 -1.04 -11.27
CA TYR A 34 20.40 -1.55 -10.42
C TYR A 34 21.71 -0.79 -10.60
N ARG A 35 22.58 -0.87 -9.58
CA ARG A 35 23.94 -0.35 -9.67
C ARG A 35 24.73 -1.10 -10.76
N PRO A 36 25.58 -0.41 -11.53
CA PRO A 36 26.30 -1.02 -12.66
C PRO A 36 27.18 -2.20 -12.23
N GLU A 37 27.76 -2.17 -11.04
CA GLU A 37 28.56 -3.27 -10.50
C GLU A 37 27.71 -4.53 -10.26
N ALA A 38 26.44 -4.36 -9.86
CA ALA A 38 25.49 -5.46 -9.67
C ALA A 38 25.13 -6.13 -10.99
N VAL A 39 24.92 -5.30 -12.00
CA VAL A 39 24.53 -5.74 -13.33
C VAL A 39 25.67 -6.55 -13.95
N GLN A 40 26.92 -6.09 -13.85
CA GLN A 40 28.07 -6.82 -14.38
C GLN A 40 28.22 -8.21 -13.73
N VAL A 41 28.07 -8.29 -12.40
CA VAL A 41 28.13 -9.58 -11.69
C VAL A 41 26.97 -10.49 -12.09
N ALA A 42 25.77 -9.94 -12.29
CA ALA A 42 24.61 -10.70 -12.76
C ALA A 42 24.78 -11.20 -14.20
N ILE A 43 25.37 -10.40 -15.10
CA ILE A 43 25.69 -10.78 -16.47
C ILE A 43 26.72 -11.91 -16.48
N ALA A 44 27.79 -11.78 -15.70
CA ALA A 44 28.83 -12.81 -15.59
C ALA A 44 28.25 -14.14 -15.07
N GLU A 45 27.37 -14.10 -14.07
CA GLU A 45 26.70 -15.30 -13.55
C GLU A 45 25.70 -15.89 -14.56
N ALA A 46 25.02 -15.05 -15.34
CA ALA A 46 24.09 -15.49 -16.38
C ALA A 46 24.81 -16.15 -17.56
N LEU A 47 25.98 -15.64 -17.96
CA LEU A 47 26.87 -16.27 -18.93
C LEU A 47 27.36 -17.63 -18.41
N ARG A 48 27.84 -17.67 -17.15
CA ARG A 48 28.32 -18.89 -16.50
C ARG A 48 27.25 -19.99 -16.44
N ARG A 49 25.97 -19.62 -16.26
CA ARG A 49 24.84 -20.54 -16.22
C ARG A 49 24.22 -20.85 -17.59
N GLY A 50 24.76 -20.29 -18.67
CA GLY A 50 24.23 -20.45 -20.02
C GLY A 50 22.82 -19.87 -20.21
N LEU A 51 22.46 -18.84 -19.43
CA LEU A 51 21.17 -18.14 -19.57
C LEU A 51 21.18 -17.13 -20.71
N ILE A 52 22.35 -16.60 -21.03
CA ILE A 52 22.66 -15.75 -22.17
C ILE A 52 23.92 -16.29 -22.84
N ALA A 53 24.00 -16.23 -24.18
CA ALA A 53 25.18 -16.66 -24.93
C ALA A 53 26.21 -15.53 -25.08
N GLY A 54 25.75 -14.28 -25.00
CA GLY A 54 26.58 -13.08 -25.03
C GLY A 54 25.82 -11.88 -24.46
N GLU A 55 26.51 -10.77 -24.24
CA GLU A 55 25.86 -9.53 -23.77
C GLU A 55 24.83 -9.00 -24.76
N GLU A 56 25.01 -9.29 -26.05
CA GLU A 56 24.08 -8.95 -27.15
C GLU A 56 22.69 -9.61 -26.97
N ASP A 57 22.59 -10.71 -26.22
CA ASP A 57 21.31 -11.36 -25.93
C ASP A 57 20.43 -10.53 -24.99
N LEU A 58 21.00 -9.57 -24.25
CA LEU A 58 20.28 -8.67 -23.34
C LEU A 58 19.40 -7.64 -24.07
N ASP A 59 19.58 -7.51 -25.39
CA ASP A 59 18.75 -6.66 -26.25
C ASP A 59 17.54 -7.41 -26.84
N ARG A 60 17.44 -8.72 -26.60
CA ARG A 60 16.26 -9.49 -26.98
C ARG A 60 15.03 -9.03 -26.19
N PRO A 61 13.82 -9.09 -26.78
CA PRO A 61 12.58 -8.68 -26.12
C PRO A 61 12.31 -9.42 -24.80
N GLU A 62 12.86 -10.63 -24.64
CA GLU A 62 12.77 -11.42 -23.40
C GLU A 62 13.50 -10.79 -22.21
N PHE A 63 14.46 -9.89 -22.46
CA PHE A 63 15.21 -9.11 -21.47
C PHE A 63 14.83 -7.63 -21.49
N GLY A 64 13.79 -7.27 -22.26
CA GLY A 64 13.18 -5.95 -22.22
C GLY A 64 12.58 -5.67 -20.84
N GLU A 65 12.63 -4.39 -20.44
CA GLU A 65 11.99 -3.91 -19.23
C GLU A 65 10.52 -4.33 -19.26
N PRO A 66 9.99 -5.04 -18.25
CA PRO A 66 8.57 -5.34 -18.20
C PRO A 66 7.84 -4.01 -18.25
N VAL A 67 7.03 -3.81 -19.29
CA VAL A 67 6.25 -2.58 -19.48
C VAL A 67 5.47 -2.36 -18.19
N ASN A 68 5.85 -1.33 -17.44
CA ASN A 68 5.20 -0.99 -16.19
C ASN A 68 3.84 -0.40 -16.56
N MET A 69 2.88 -1.28 -16.86
CA MET A 69 1.55 -0.87 -17.28
C MET A 69 0.94 -0.04 -16.17
N PHE A 70 0.57 1.20 -16.50
CA PHE A 70 -0.08 2.11 -15.56
C PHE A 70 -1.27 1.40 -14.93
N THR A 71 -1.13 1.05 -13.65
CA THR A 71 -2.15 0.31 -12.92
C THR A 71 -2.58 1.17 -11.75
N PHE A 72 -3.89 1.42 -11.64
CA PHE A 72 -4.48 2.15 -10.51
C PHE A 72 -4.25 1.46 -9.16
N PHE A 73 -3.75 0.22 -9.15
CA PHE A 73 -3.43 -0.56 -7.96
C PHE A 73 -2.04 -1.21 -8.12
N PRO A 74 -0.94 -0.44 -8.01
CA PRO A 74 0.39 -1.02 -8.09
C PRO A 74 0.56 -1.99 -6.92
N ALA A 75 1.08 -3.19 -7.14
CA ALA A 75 1.32 -4.14 -6.07
C ALA A 75 2.77 -4.61 -6.17
N PRO A 76 3.58 -4.46 -5.12
CA PRO A 76 4.93 -5.00 -5.09
C PRO A 76 4.89 -6.50 -5.34
N ASP A 77 5.85 -7.00 -6.10
CA ASP A 77 5.96 -8.44 -6.36
C ASP A 77 6.22 -9.21 -5.05
N GLN A 78 7.01 -8.62 -4.15
CA GLN A 78 7.37 -9.17 -2.85
C GLN A 78 6.27 -9.01 -1.80
N GLN A 79 6.03 -10.06 -1.03
CA GLN A 79 5.03 -10.11 0.04
C GLN A 79 5.29 -9.05 1.12
N GLU A 80 6.55 -8.87 1.54
CA GLU A 80 6.95 -7.84 2.52
C GLU A 80 6.61 -6.43 2.05
N GLY A 81 6.83 -6.14 0.76
CA GLY A 81 6.47 -4.87 0.14
C GLY A 81 4.96 -4.61 0.19
N ARG A 82 4.15 -5.64 -0.07
CA ARG A 82 2.68 -5.56 0.02
C ARG A 82 2.20 -5.23 1.44
N VAL A 83 2.79 -5.87 2.45
CA VAL A 83 2.46 -5.61 3.86
C VAL A 83 2.86 -4.19 4.26
N ARG A 84 4.03 -3.72 3.80
CA ARG A 84 4.49 -2.35 4.07
C ARG A 84 3.58 -1.29 3.45
N LEU A 85 3.14 -1.49 2.21
CA LEU A 85 2.18 -0.61 1.55
C LEU A 85 0.81 -0.64 2.24
N LEU A 86 0.30 -1.82 2.59
CA LEU A 86 -0.94 -1.97 3.35
C LEU A 86 -0.90 -1.12 4.63
N ARG A 87 0.18 -1.25 5.40
CA ARG A 87 0.40 -0.49 6.64
C ARG A 87 0.44 1.02 6.39
N SER A 88 1.06 1.47 5.30
CA SER A 88 1.09 2.89 4.93
C SER A 88 -0.31 3.43 4.60
N LEU A 89 -1.08 2.71 3.78
CA LEU A 89 -2.45 3.10 3.43
C LEU A 89 -3.36 3.16 4.66
N LEU A 90 -3.30 2.13 5.52
CA LEU A 90 -4.13 2.06 6.72
C LEU A 90 -3.79 3.13 7.75
N ARG A 91 -2.52 3.55 7.86
CA ARG A 91 -2.16 4.74 8.66
C ARG A 91 -2.84 6.00 8.16
N GLY A 92 -2.87 6.21 6.84
CA GLY A 92 -3.61 7.33 6.24
C GLY A 92 -5.10 7.27 6.57
N VAL A 93 -5.70 6.08 6.47
CA VAL A 93 -7.10 5.85 6.83
C VAL A 93 -7.34 6.12 8.33
N MET A 94 -6.46 5.66 9.23
CA MET A 94 -6.55 5.95 10.67
C MET A 94 -6.51 7.45 10.95
N ILE A 95 -5.60 8.18 10.30
CA ILE A 95 -5.43 9.63 10.50
C ILE A 95 -6.72 10.36 10.15
N ALA A 96 -7.44 9.93 9.11
CA ALA A 96 -8.74 10.52 8.76
C ALA A 96 -9.79 10.36 9.87
N GLY A 97 -9.66 9.33 10.74
CA GLY A 97 -10.49 9.16 11.92
C GLY A 97 -10.31 10.24 12.99
N LEU A 98 -9.22 11.02 12.95
CA LEU A 98 -9.06 12.17 13.86
C LEU A 98 -10.03 13.30 13.54
N ILE A 99 -10.48 13.45 12.29
CA ILE A 99 -11.39 14.52 11.86
C ILE A 99 -12.69 14.49 12.67
N PRO A 100 -13.46 13.37 12.70
CA PRO A 100 -14.67 13.30 13.51
C PRO A 100 -14.38 13.36 15.02
N LEU A 101 -13.21 12.89 15.48
CA LEU A 101 -12.81 13.00 16.88
C LEU A 101 -12.67 14.46 17.33
N VAL A 102 -11.88 15.26 16.60
CA VAL A 102 -11.66 16.68 16.90
C VAL A 102 -12.97 17.46 16.76
N TYR A 103 -13.72 17.22 15.68
CA TYR A 103 -15.00 17.89 15.47
C TYR A 103 -16.04 17.50 16.53
N GLY A 104 -16.04 16.23 16.95
CA GLY A 104 -16.90 15.73 18.02
C GLY A 104 -16.60 16.39 19.36
N VAL A 105 -15.33 16.50 19.75
CA VAL A 105 -14.90 17.22 20.95
C VAL A 105 -15.36 18.69 20.91
N MET A 106 -15.24 19.34 19.74
CA MET A 106 -15.69 20.72 19.56
C MET A 106 -17.22 20.88 19.73
N LYS A 107 -18.04 19.84 19.48
CA LYS A 107 -19.48 19.92 19.71
C LYS A 107 -19.87 19.93 21.18
N PHE A 108 -19.01 19.42 22.07
CA PHE A 108 -19.25 19.48 23.52
C PHE A 108 -19.19 20.91 24.05
N THR A 109 -18.33 21.77 23.48
CA THR A 109 -18.27 23.19 23.88
C THR A 109 -19.51 23.97 23.44
N LEU A 110 -20.20 23.48 22.41
CA LEU A 110 -21.47 24.02 21.91
C LEU A 110 -22.71 23.42 22.59
N GLN A 111 -22.54 22.70 23.70
CA GLN A 111 -23.60 21.97 24.43
C GLN A 111 -24.36 20.92 23.59
N LYS A 112 -23.80 20.49 22.45
CA LYS A 112 -24.38 19.47 21.57
C LYS A 112 -23.83 18.08 21.91
N TYR A 113 -24.10 17.63 23.13
CA TYR A 113 -23.54 16.39 23.71
C TYR A 113 -23.84 15.14 22.88
N ALA A 114 -25.07 14.99 22.38
CA ALA A 114 -25.48 13.81 21.60
C ALA A 114 -24.72 13.71 20.26
N GLU A 115 -24.62 14.82 19.52
CA GLU A 115 -23.86 14.88 18.26
C GLU A 115 -22.36 14.68 18.52
N GLY A 116 -21.81 15.31 19.57
CA GLY A 116 -20.41 15.20 19.95
C GLY A 116 -20.01 13.77 20.33
N GLY A 117 -20.80 13.10 21.18
CA GLY A 117 -20.57 11.72 21.56
C GLY A 117 -20.63 10.76 20.37
N GLY A 118 -21.59 10.96 19.46
CA GLY A 118 -21.69 10.19 18.21
C GLY A 118 -20.44 10.32 17.33
N LEU A 119 -19.93 11.54 17.14
CA LEU A 119 -18.74 11.78 16.34
C LEU A 119 -17.45 11.23 16.97
N VAL A 120 -17.29 11.40 18.29
CA VAL A 120 -16.14 10.86 19.02
C VAL A 120 -16.10 9.33 18.95
N SER A 121 -17.23 8.68 19.27
CA SER A 121 -17.34 7.21 19.19
C SER A 121 -17.10 6.71 17.77
N MET A 122 -17.64 7.40 16.76
CA MET A 122 -17.39 7.08 15.35
C MET A 122 -15.90 7.13 15.01
N GLY A 123 -15.18 8.19 15.41
CA GLY A 123 -13.75 8.31 15.16
C GLY A 123 -12.92 7.22 15.86
N ILE A 124 -13.29 6.84 17.09
CA ILE A 124 -12.64 5.74 17.83
C ILE A 124 -12.85 4.41 17.10
N VAL A 125 -14.10 4.09 16.74
CA VAL A 125 -14.45 2.85 16.03
C VAL A 125 -13.75 2.79 14.68
N TRP A 126 -13.66 3.92 13.96
CA TRP A 126 -12.94 4.03 12.70
C TRP A 126 -11.47 3.64 12.83
N ILE A 127 -10.76 4.25 13.80
CA ILE A 127 -9.34 3.96 14.05
C ILE A 127 -9.16 2.51 14.49
N ALA A 128 -10.03 2.00 15.37
CA ALA A 128 -9.98 0.63 15.85
C ALA A 128 -10.16 -0.39 14.70
N LEU A 129 -11.12 -0.16 13.80
CA LEU A 129 -11.32 -1.01 12.62
C LEU A 129 -10.14 -0.95 11.65
N ALA A 130 -9.61 0.24 11.38
CA ALA A 130 -8.43 0.38 10.53
C ALA A 130 -7.20 -0.34 11.14
N TRP A 131 -7.06 -0.31 12.46
CA TRP A 131 -5.99 -1.01 13.18
C TRP A 131 -6.19 -2.52 13.16
N TRP A 132 -7.42 -2.98 13.33
CA TRP A 132 -7.77 -4.39 13.19
C TRP A 132 -7.43 -4.91 11.79
N ILE A 133 -7.77 -4.19 10.72
CA ILE A 133 -7.40 -4.58 9.35
C ILE A 133 -5.88 -4.67 9.21
N GLN A 134 -5.14 -3.76 9.85
CA GLN A 134 -3.68 -3.74 9.77
C GLN A 134 -3.04 -4.94 10.47
N ASP A 135 -3.57 -5.33 11.61
CA ASP A 135 -3.04 -6.41 12.45
C ASP A 135 -3.45 -7.80 11.93
N ARG A 136 -4.74 -8.00 11.63
CA ARG A 136 -5.29 -9.31 11.25
C ARG A 136 -5.37 -9.54 9.75
N GLN A 137 -5.16 -8.51 8.93
CA GLN A 137 -5.32 -8.56 7.46
C GLN A 137 -6.70 -9.11 7.02
N ASP A 138 -7.72 -8.95 7.87
CA ASP A 138 -9.05 -9.49 7.63
C ASP A 138 -9.87 -8.54 6.75
N LYS A 139 -10.34 -9.08 5.63
CA LYS A 139 -11.17 -8.37 4.64
C LYS A 139 -12.55 -8.04 5.20
N ARG A 140 -13.03 -8.79 6.20
CA ARG A 140 -14.38 -8.61 6.77
C ARG A 140 -14.54 -7.25 7.45
N ALA A 141 -13.46 -6.74 8.05
CA ALA A 141 -13.46 -5.43 8.70
C ALA A 141 -13.48 -4.24 7.71
N LEU A 142 -13.29 -4.46 6.40
CA LEU A 142 -13.46 -3.41 5.40
C LEU A 142 -14.92 -2.99 5.20
N LEU A 143 -15.86 -3.94 5.33
CA LEU A 143 -17.29 -3.65 5.14
C LEU A 143 -17.85 -2.68 6.20
N PRO A 144 -17.63 -2.87 7.51
CA PRO A 144 -18.07 -1.89 8.50
C PRO A 144 -17.34 -0.54 8.32
N LEU A 145 -16.08 -0.54 7.90
CA LEU A 145 -15.33 0.69 7.65
C LEU A 145 -15.88 1.47 6.44
N SER A 146 -16.28 0.79 5.36
CA SER A 146 -16.92 1.45 4.22
C SER A 146 -18.33 1.95 4.55
N LEU A 147 -19.07 1.24 5.41
CA LEU A 147 -20.35 1.71 5.92
C LEU A 147 -20.19 2.97 6.77
N LEU A 148 -19.19 3.03 7.66
CA LEU A 148 -18.89 4.25 8.41
C LEU A 148 -18.52 5.41 7.48
N LEU A 149 -17.81 5.15 6.38
CA LEU A 149 -17.46 6.19 5.41
C LEU A 149 -18.71 6.75 4.74
N LEU A 150 -19.65 5.87 4.40
CA LEU A 150 -20.94 6.25 3.84
C LEU A 150 -21.76 7.08 4.84
N PHE A 151 -21.81 6.68 6.11
CA PHE A 151 -22.47 7.47 7.16
C PHE A 151 -21.82 8.86 7.33
N ALA A 152 -20.49 8.93 7.31
CA ALA A 152 -19.76 10.20 7.37
C ALA A 152 -20.09 11.08 6.16
N LEU A 153 -20.19 10.50 4.96
CA LEU A 153 -20.55 11.21 3.74
C LEU A 153 -21.97 11.77 3.82
N VAL A 154 -22.95 10.96 4.25
CA VAL A 154 -24.34 11.41 4.43
C VAL A 154 -24.41 12.54 5.46
N TYR A 155 -23.67 12.43 6.56
CA TYR A 155 -23.60 13.49 7.58
C TYR A 155 -22.97 14.77 7.03
N ALA A 156 -21.87 14.67 6.26
CA ALA A 156 -21.22 15.81 5.63
C ALA A 156 -22.15 16.52 4.63
N VAL A 157 -22.84 15.76 3.77
CA VAL A 157 -23.84 16.30 2.82
C VAL A 157 -24.98 16.98 3.58
N ARG A 158 -25.49 16.36 4.65
CA ARG A 158 -26.52 16.98 5.50
C ARG A 158 -26.05 18.33 6.03
N ILE A 159 -24.84 18.41 6.59
CA ILE A 159 -24.28 19.69 7.07
C ILE A 159 -24.21 20.70 5.92
N LEU A 160 -23.70 20.29 4.76
CA LEU A 160 -23.52 21.17 3.62
C LEU A 160 -24.83 21.79 3.13
N LEU A 161 -25.92 21.01 3.12
CA LEU A 161 -27.26 21.48 2.76
C LEU A 161 -27.88 22.44 3.79
N LEU A 162 -27.41 22.42 5.05
CA LEU A 162 -27.85 23.38 6.07
C LEU A 162 -27.16 24.74 5.92
N PHE A 163 -26.05 24.86 5.18
CA PHE A 163 -25.41 26.13 4.92
C PHE A 163 -26.13 26.89 3.80
N SER A 164 -26.52 28.15 4.05
CA SER A 164 -27.29 28.95 3.09
C SER A 164 -26.49 29.46 1.88
N ASN A 165 -25.15 29.45 1.94
CA ASN A 165 -24.32 29.90 0.83
C ASN A 165 -22.94 29.19 0.81
N PRO A 166 -22.90 27.89 0.47
CA PRO A 166 -21.64 27.16 0.39
C PRO A 166 -20.82 27.64 -0.82
N GLY A 167 -19.55 27.95 -0.59
CA GLY A 167 -18.60 28.23 -1.66
C GLY A 167 -18.22 26.95 -2.42
N TRP A 168 -17.67 27.08 -3.61
CA TRP A 168 -17.20 25.93 -4.40
C TRP A 168 -16.18 25.07 -3.64
N THR A 169 -15.36 25.70 -2.79
CA THR A 169 -14.38 25.04 -1.93
C THR A 169 -15.03 24.08 -0.92
N ASP A 170 -16.22 24.42 -0.42
CA ASP A 170 -16.92 23.60 0.58
C ASP A 170 -17.38 22.26 0.00
N PHE A 171 -17.55 22.17 -1.33
CA PHE A 171 -17.82 20.92 -2.03
C PHE A 171 -16.53 20.18 -2.41
N LEU A 172 -15.51 20.91 -2.87
CA LEU A 172 -14.28 20.31 -3.39
C LEU A 172 -13.52 19.54 -2.30
N PHE A 173 -13.39 20.09 -1.09
CA PHE A 173 -12.66 19.45 -0.01
C PHE A 173 -13.27 18.11 0.43
N PRO A 174 -14.57 18.02 0.77
CA PRO A 174 -15.22 16.74 1.05
C PRO A 174 -15.12 15.78 -0.14
N LEU A 175 -15.37 16.24 -1.37
CA LEU A 175 -15.33 15.38 -2.55
C LEU A 175 -13.97 14.69 -2.71
N VAL A 176 -12.89 15.46 -2.61
CA VAL A 176 -11.51 14.95 -2.71
C VAL A 176 -11.20 14.03 -1.52
N LEU A 177 -11.57 14.42 -0.30
CA LEU A 177 -11.31 13.62 0.90
C LEU A 177 -12.02 12.28 0.87
N PHE A 178 -13.33 12.27 0.64
CA PHE A 178 -14.13 11.05 0.54
C PHE A 178 -13.72 10.19 -0.67
N GLY A 179 -13.37 10.82 -1.80
CA GLY A 179 -12.82 10.14 -2.96
C GLY A 179 -11.50 9.43 -2.65
N LEU A 180 -10.57 10.13 -1.99
CA LEU A 180 -9.28 9.58 -1.59
C LEU A 180 -9.42 8.43 -0.58
N LEU A 181 -10.28 8.58 0.43
CA LEU A 181 -10.56 7.52 1.40
C LEU A 181 -11.21 6.30 0.76
N SER A 182 -12.16 6.51 -0.14
CA SER A 182 -12.79 5.43 -0.91
C SER A 182 -11.75 4.69 -1.75
N TYR A 183 -10.87 5.43 -2.43
CA TYR A 183 -9.76 4.86 -3.18
C TYR A 183 -8.83 4.03 -2.29
N PHE A 184 -8.44 4.54 -1.12
CA PHE A 184 -7.61 3.79 -0.17
C PHE A 184 -8.29 2.50 0.30
N LEU A 185 -9.58 2.53 0.62
CA LEU A 185 -10.31 1.33 1.02
C LEU A 185 -10.39 0.28 -0.11
N LEU A 186 -10.64 0.72 -1.35
CA LEU A 186 -10.64 -0.16 -2.52
C LEU A 186 -9.26 -0.75 -2.79
N TYR A 187 -8.21 0.06 -2.63
CA TYR A 187 -6.84 -0.40 -2.81
C TYR A 187 -6.44 -1.41 -1.72
N VAL A 188 -6.78 -1.15 -0.47
CA VAL A 188 -6.61 -2.11 0.63
C VAL A 188 -7.35 -3.41 0.32
N ARG A 189 -8.59 -3.37 -0.16
CA ARG A 189 -9.35 -4.56 -0.58
C ARG A 189 -8.62 -5.35 -1.66
N SER A 190 -8.11 -4.66 -2.67
CA SER A 190 -7.33 -5.26 -3.77
C SER A 190 -6.07 -5.94 -3.23
N LEU A 191 -5.31 -5.26 -2.36
CA LEU A 191 -4.12 -5.78 -1.70
C LEU A 191 -4.40 -7.03 -0.87
N LEU A 192 -5.39 -6.98 0.03
CA LEU A 192 -5.78 -8.13 0.85
C LEU A 192 -6.24 -9.32 -0.01
N THR A 193 -6.88 -9.06 -1.15
CA THR A 193 -7.30 -10.12 -2.09
C THR A 193 -6.10 -10.80 -2.73
N ARG A 194 -5.12 -10.01 -3.20
CA ARG A 194 -3.87 -10.53 -3.77
C ARG A 194 -2.99 -11.26 -2.75
N MET A 195 -3.06 -10.90 -1.48
CA MET A 195 -2.33 -11.59 -0.41
C MET A 195 -3.00 -12.90 0.02
N ALA A 196 -4.32 -13.02 -0.10
CA ALA A 196 -5.07 -14.23 0.22
C ALA A 196 -5.04 -15.31 -0.87
N SER A 197 -4.62 -14.95 -2.10
CA SER A 197 -4.41 -15.91 -3.20
C SER A 197 -2.90 -16.08 -3.45
N PRO A 198 -2.23 -17.00 -2.75
CA PRO A 198 -0.86 -17.36 -3.06
C PRO A 198 -0.87 -18.22 -4.34
N GLY A 199 -0.77 -17.60 -5.51
CA GLY A 199 -0.65 -18.34 -6.77
C GLY A 199 -1.45 -17.81 -7.95
N GLY A 200 -1.50 -16.50 -8.16
CA GLY A 200 -2.01 -15.93 -9.42
C GLY A 200 -0.88 -15.67 -10.40
N GLU A 201 -0.26 -16.71 -10.95
CA GLU A 201 0.36 -16.60 -12.27
C GLU A 201 -0.72 -16.13 -13.26
N LYS A 202 -0.46 -15.00 -13.90
CA LYS A 202 -0.96 -14.68 -15.24
C LYS A 202 0.19 -14.09 -16.01
#